data_AF-A0A7S0QY13-F1
#
_entry.id   AF-A0A7S0QY13-F1
#
_cell.length_a   1.000
_cell.length_b   1.000
_cell.length_c   1.000
_cell.angle_alpha   90.00
_cell.angle_beta   90.00
_cell.angle_gamma   90.00
#
_symmetry.space_group_name_H-M   'P 1'
#
loop_
_entity.id
_entity.type
_entity.pdbx_description
1 polymer ?
#
loop_
_entity_poly.entity_id
_entity_poly.type
_entity_poly.pdbx_seq_one_letter_code
_entity_poly.pdbx_strand_id
1 'polypeptide(L)'
;SVERVTVQVVGTHTRIDVMWQDGTVLRGAEAAALLPVRHLGEHDFWPEEYVLERVEGGDHTAPNRRVGLVRKVDAVERVADVEWLQTDAQGRIRANGGEMEVVSVYELMEHIDYSYRLGDVVLRLFPPEEEAPKEGPE
;
A
#
# COMPACT_ATOMS: atom_id res chain seq x y z
N SER A 1 -35.76 34.17 23.13
CA SER A 1 -36.40 33.27 22.14
C SER A 1 -35.31 32.84 21.19
N VAL A 2 -35.05 31.53 21.05
CA VAL A 2 -34.03 31.04 20.10
C VAL A 2 -34.75 30.76 18.79
N GLU A 3 -34.33 31.45 17.73
CA GLU A 3 -34.88 31.27 16.38
C GLU A 3 -34.51 29.88 15.86
N ARG A 4 -35.50 29.14 15.34
CA ARG A 4 -35.30 27.82 14.76
C ARG A 4 -35.23 27.94 13.24
N VAL A 5 -34.10 27.52 12.67
CA VAL A 5 -33.87 27.48 11.23
C VAL A 5 -33.97 26.03 10.75
N THR A 6 -34.83 25.77 9.76
CA THR A 6 -34.91 24.49 9.04
C THR A 6 -34.06 24.54 7.79
N VAL A 7 -33.26 23.49 7.56
CA VAL A 7 -32.43 23.32 6.36
C VAL A 7 -32.84 22.06 5.61
N GLN A 8 -32.68 22.09 4.29
CA GLN A 8 -32.92 20.94 3.40
C GLN A 8 -31.65 20.66 2.61
N VAL A 9 -31.21 19.40 2.58
CA VAL A 9 -30.14 18.95 1.68
C VAL A 9 -30.72 18.83 0.27
N VAL A 10 -30.22 19.65 -0.66
CA VAL A 10 -30.68 19.66 -2.06
C VAL A 10 -29.80 18.81 -2.98
N GLY A 11 -28.64 18.36 -2.51
CA GLY A 11 -27.72 17.52 -3.27
C GLY A 11 -26.44 17.22 -2.49
N THR A 12 -25.69 16.21 -2.95
CA THR A 12 -24.37 15.85 -2.43
C THR A 12 -23.39 15.82 -3.60
N HIS A 13 -22.22 16.42 -3.41
CA HIS A 13 -21.14 16.40 -4.38
C HIS A 13 -19.90 15.82 -3.70
N THR A 14 -19.21 14.91 -4.39
CA THR A 14 -18.00 14.26 -3.87
C THR A 14 -16.85 14.58 -4.80
N ARG A 15 -15.76 15.07 -4.23
CA ARG A 15 -14.51 15.31 -4.93
C ARG A 15 -13.43 14.40 -4.39
N ILE A 16 -12.58 13.88 -5.27
CA ILE A 16 -11.50 12.99 -4.91
C ILE A 16 -10.19 13.43 -5.56
N ASP A 17 -9.10 13.13 -4.87
CA ASP A 17 -7.76 13.21 -5.43
C ASP A 17 -7.39 11.81 -5.97
N VAL A 18 -6.80 11.77 -7.16
CA VAL A 18 -6.41 10.52 -7.85
C VAL A 18 -4.90 10.53 -8.05
N MET A 19 -4.22 9.53 -7.49
CA MET A 19 -2.82 9.24 -7.79
C MET A 19 -2.76 8.21 -8.91
N TRP A 20 -2.17 8.60 -10.05
CA TRP A 20 -1.99 7.76 -11.22
C TRP A 20 -0.74 6.88 -11.07
N GLN A 21 -0.66 5.82 -11.88
CA GLN A 21 0.45 4.87 -11.86
C GLN A 21 1.82 5.53 -12.08
N ASP A 22 1.89 6.58 -12.90
CA ASP A 22 3.11 7.36 -13.14
C ASP A 22 3.53 8.26 -11.96
N GLY A 23 2.77 8.25 -10.86
CA GLY A 23 2.98 9.06 -9.67
C GLY A 23 2.39 10.48 -9.75
N THR A 24 1.76 10.86 -10.86
CA THR A 24 1.08 12.16 -10.97
C THR A 24 -0.21 12.17 -10.17
N VAL A 25 -0.58 13.34 -9.63
CA VAL A 25 -1.78 13.49 -8.80
C VAL A 25 -2.74 14.49 -9.43
N LEU A 26 -3.93 14.02 -9.79
CA LEU A 26 -5.07 14.87 -10.13
C LEU A 26 -5.84 15.21 -8.87
N ARG A 27 -5.99 16.50 -8.56
CA ARG A 27 -6.68 16.95 -7.33
C ARG A 27 -8.07 17.48 -7.59
N GLY A 28 -8.99 17.20 -6.67
CA GLY A 28 -10.33 17.76 -6.65
C GLY A 28 -11.21 17.36 -7.82
N ALA A 29 -10.98 16.18 -8.41
CA ALA A 29 -11.80 15.67 -9.49
C ALA A 29 -13.22 15.36 -8.98
N GLU A 30 -14.24 15.73 -9.75
CA GLU A 30 -15.63 15.31 -9.46
C GLU A 30 -15.72 13.79 -9.57
N ALA A 31 -16.15 13.11 -8.50
CA ALA A 31 -16.18 11.65 -8.46
C ALA A 31 -17.05 11.06 -9.59
N ALA A 32 -18.10 11.76 -10.00
CA ALA A 32 -18.97 11.37 -11.10
C ALA A 32 -18.32 11.44 -12.49
N ALA A 33 -17.16 12.10 -12.62
CA ALA A 33 -16.39 12.17 -13.86
C ALA A 33 -15.38 11.03 -14.02
N LEU A 34 -15.26 10.15 -13.01
CA LEU A 34 -14.27 9.08 -12.96
C LEU A 34 -14.96 7.72 -13.06
N LEU A 35 -14.27 6.77 -13.70
CA LEU A 35 -14.69 5.37 -13.74
C LEU A 35 -13.79 4.55 -12.81
N PRO A 36 -14.37 3.69 -11.95
CA PRO A 36 -13.57 2.82 -11.11
C PRO A 36 -12.84 1.77 -11.97
N VAL A 37 -11.58 1.48 -11.62
CA VAL A 37 -10.88 0.34 -12.18
C VAL A 37 -11.50 -0.93 -11.61
N ARG A 38 -12.00 -1.82 -12.48
CA ARG A 38 -12.76 -3.02 -12.07
C ARG A 38 -11.95 -4.30 -12.04
N HIS A 39 -10.84 -4.33 -12.77
CA HIS A 39 -10.00 -5.51 -12.93
C HIS A 39 -8.56 -5.06 -12.82
N LEU A 40 -7.87 -5.57 -11.80
CA LEU A 40 -6.43 -5.42 -11.63
C LEU A 40 -5.81 -6.76 -11.97
N GLY A 41 -4.79 -6.77 -12.82
CA GLY A 41 -3.97 -7.94 -13.09
C GLY A 41 -2.94 -8.18 -11.97
N GLU A 42 -2.37 -9.39 -11.93
CA GLU A 42 -1.32 -9.78 -10.98
C GLU A 42 -0.07 -8.88 -11.03
N HIS A 43 0.15 -8.21 -12.17
CA HIS A 43 1.32 -7.37 -12.43
C HIS A 43 0.95 -5.89 -12.62
N ASP A 44 -0.25 -5.49 -12.20
CA ASP A 44 -0.61 -4.08 -12.13
C ASP A 44 -0.27 -3.61 -10.71
N PHE A 45 0.67 -2.67 -10.61
CA PHE A 45 1.10 -2.08 -9.35
C PHE A 45 0.76 -0.59 -9.31
N TRP A 46 0.68 -0.05 -8.10
CA TRP A 46 0.43 1.37 -7.83
C TRP A 46 1.52 1.98 -6.96
N PRO A 47 1.74 3.30 -7.05
CA PRO A 47 2.60 3.98 -6.10
C PRO A 47 2.17 3.70 -4.65
N GLU A 48 3.16 3.62 -3.77
CA GLU A 48 3.03 3.29 -2.34
C GLU A 48 2.70 1.82 -2.03
N GLU A 49 2.60 0.93 -3.03
CA GLU A 49 2.46 -0.50 -2.78
C GLU A 49 3.81 -1.15 -2.40
N TYR A 50 3.75 -2.04 -1.42
CA TYR A 50 4.89 -2.86 -1.02
C TYR A 50 4.98 -4.09 -1.91
N VAL A 51 6.19 -4.34 -2.42
CA VAL A 51 6.50 -5.46 -3.30
C VAL A 51 7.66 -6.28 -2.77
N LEU A 52 7.73 -7.52 -3.23
CA LEU A 52 8.86 -8.41 -3.05
C LEU A 52 9.51 -8.67 -4.41
N GLU A 53 10.83 -8.81 -4.41
CA GLU A 53 11.54 -9.37 -5.55
C GLU A 53 11.11 -10.83 -5.79
N ARG A 54 10.72 -11.16 -7.02
CA ARG A 54 10.34 -12.52 -7.41
C ARG A 54 11.59 -13.37 -7.56
N VAL A 55 11.67 -14.44 -6.76
CA VAL A 55 12.66 -15.52 -6.95
C VAL A 55 12.09 -16.65 -7.79
N GLU A 56 12.97 -17.47 -8.36
CA GLU A 56 12.58 -18.69 -9.08
C GLU A 56 11.60 -19.54 -8.25
N GLY A 57 10.49 -19.94 -8.89
CA GLY A 57 9.43 -20.72 -8.24
C GLY A 57 8.32 -19.92 -7.56
N GLY A 58 8.43 -18.58 -7.46
CA GLY A 58 7.33 -17.73 -6.99
C GLY A 58 6.94 -17.92 -5.51
N ASP A 59 7.82 -18.49 -4.70
CA ASP A 59 7.57 -18.75 -3.28
C ASP A 59 7.67 -17.47 -2.45
N HIS A 60 6.57 -17.08 -1.81
CA HIS A 60 6.50 -15.91 -0.92
C HIS A 60 7.29 -16.11 0.38
N THR A 61 7.61 -17.35 0.75
CA THR A 61 8.32 -17.71 1.98
C THR A 61 9.83 -17.83 1.81
N ALA A 62 10.33 -17.59 0.58
CA ALA A 62 11.75 -17.67 0.28
C ALA A 62 12.55 -16.66 1.14
N PRO A 63 13.62 -17.11 1.82
CA PRO A 63 14.42 -16.25 2.67
C PRO A 63 15.17 -15.18 1.85
N ASN A 64 15.45 -14.04 2.48
CA ASN A 64 16.30 -12.95 1.95
C ASN A 64 15.78 -12.19 0.72
N ARG A 65 14.47 -12.19 0.46
CA ARG A 65 13.89 -11.32 -0.57
C ARG A 65 13.98 -9.85 -0.19
N ARG A 66 14.31 -9.01 -1.17
CA ARG A 66 14.26 -7.54 -1.01
C ARG A 66 12.80 -7.10 -0.94
N VAL A 67 12.50 -6.24 0.02
CA VAL A 67 11.22 -5.54 0.11
C VAL A 67 11.37 -4.20 -0.60
N GLY A 68 10.49 -3.90 -1.53
CA GLY A 68 10.47 -2.66 -2.30
C GLY A 68 9.20 -1.86 -2.03
N LEU A 69 9.28 -0.55 -2.23
CA LEU A 69 8.12 0.35 -2.32
C LEU A 69 8.03 0.89 -3.74
N VAL A 70 6.89 0.69 -4.40
CA VAL A 70 6.66 1.22 -5.75
C VAL A 70 6.52 2.75 -5.65
N ARG A 71 7.31 3.48 -6.45
CA ARG A 71 7.25 4.95 -6.53
C ARG A 71 6.45 5.42 -7.74
N LYS A 72 6.60 4.75 -8.87
CA LYS A 72 5.80 4.94 -10.08
C LYS A 72 5.92 3.71 -10.99
N VAL A 73 5.01 3.60 -11.94
CA VAL A 73 4.92 2.52 -12.91
C VAL A 73 4.73 3.12 -14.29
N ASP A 74 5.54 2.64 -15.24
CA ASP A 74 5.27 2.82 -16.65
C ASP A 74 4.48 1.60 -17.14
N ALA A 75 3.16 1.78 -17.26
CA ALA A 75 2.26 0.71 -17.66
C ALA A 75 2.46 0.26 -19.13
N VAL A 76 3.05 1.11 -19.97
CA VAL A 76 3.32 0.81 -21.38
C VAL A 76 4.55 -0.09 -21.49
N GLU A 77 5.64 0.31 -20.85
CA GLU A 77 6.90 -0.44 -20.85
C GLU A 77 6.91 -1.62 -19.87
N ARG A 78 5.89 -1.71 -19.01
CA ARG A 78 5.75 -2.74 -17.97
C ARG A 78 6.93 -2.78 -17.00
N VAL A 79 7.34 -1.59 -16.56
CA VAL A 79 8.40 -1.40 -15.56
C VAL A 79 7.92 -0.53 -14.41
N ALA A 80 8.51 -0.71 -13.24
CA ALA A 80 8.26 0.08 -12.06
C ALA A 80 9.56 0.66 -11.51
N ASP A 81 9.49 1.91 -11.05
CA ASP A 81 10.53 2.51 -10.21
C ASP A 81 10.28 2.05 -8.77
N VAL A 82 11.18 1.24 -8.24
CA VAL A 82 11.08 0.63 -6.91
C VAL A 82 12.16 1.21 -6.01
N GLU A 83 11.76 1.65 -4.82
CA GLU A 83 12.69 1.95 -3.73
C GLU A 83 12.88 0.72 -2.85
N TRP A 84 14.08 0.15 -2.85
CA TRP A 84 14.39 -1.03 -2.05
C TRP A 84 14.67 -0.67 -0.60
N LEU A 85 13.80 -1.14 0.28
CA LEU A 85 13.77 -0.79 1.69
C LEU A 85 14.75 -1.63 2.50
N GLN A 86 15.33 -1.00 3.52
CA GLN A 86 16.16 -1.70 4.51
C GLN A 86 15.26 -2.31 5.58
N THR A 87 15.55 -3.54 6.00
CA THR A 87 14.90 -4.17 7.15
C THR A 87 15.84 -4.21 8.34
N ASP A 88 15.30 -4.10 9.56
CA ASP A 88 16.09 -4.29 10.77
C ASP A 88 16.28 -5.78 11.12
N ALA A 89 17.03 -6.07 12.18
CA ALA A 89 17.27 -7.42 12.66
C ALA A 89 16.00 -8.17 13.10
N GLN A 90 14.88 -7.46 13.27
CA GLN A 90 13.56 -8.02 13.59
C GLN A 90 12.67 -8.12 12.34
N GLY A 91 13.22 -7.87 11.14
CA GLY A 91 12.49 -7.91 9.88
C GLY A 91 11.55 -6.72 9.66
N ARG A 92 11.63 -5.68 10.48
CA ARG A 92 10.78 -4.49 10.33
C ARG A 92 11.34 -3.59 9.26
N ILE A 93 10.46 -3.15 8.37
CA ILE A 93 10.78 -2.20 7.31
C ILE A 93 11.17 -0.86 7.93
N ARG A 94 12.34 -0.34 7.55
CA ARG A 94 12.75 1.04 7.83
C ARG A 94 12.41 1.90 6.64
N ALA A 95 11.58 2.92 6.86
CA ALA A 95 11.16 3.83 5.80
C ALA A 95 12.27 4.80 5.39
N ASN A 96 12.33 5.04 4.08
CA ASN A 96 13.03 6.09 3.36
C ASN A 96 14.56 5.97 3.24
N GLY A 97 15.04 6.21 2.01
CA GLY A 97 16.46 6.30 1.66
C GLY A 97 17.02 5.00 1.07
N GLY A 98 16.14 4.14 0.56
CA GLY A 98 16.52 2.93 -0.16
C GLY A 98 17.18 3.22 -1.51
N GLU A 99 17.74 2.17 -2.12
CA GLU A 99 18.22 2.24 -3.50
C GLU A 99 17.02 2.27 -4.46
N MET A 100 17.07 3.18 -5.44
CA MET A 100 16.07 3.26 -6.50
C MET A 100 16.50 2.39 -7.69
N GLU A 101 15.61 1.55 -8.18
CA GLU A 101 15.84 0.67 -9.32
C GLU A 101 14.63 0.64 -10.25
N VAL A 102 14.86 0.55 -11.56
CA VAL A 102 13.80 0.30 -12.55
C VAL A 102 13.71 -1.21 -12.78
N VAL A 103 12.58 -1.80 -12.42
CA VAL A 103 12.40 -3.25 -12.35
C VAL A 103 11.23 -3.68 -13.24
N SER A 104 11.33 -4.84 -13.88
CA SER A 104 10.20 -5.42 -14.62
C SER A 104 9.06 -5.75 -13.67
N VAL A 105 7.82 -5.40 -14.01
CA VAL A 105 6.65 -5.77 -13.18
C VAL A 105 6.46 -7.29 -13.05
N TYR A 106 7.06 -8.08 -13.94
CA TYR A 106 7.03 -9.54 -13.89
C TYR A 106 8.04 -10.14 -12.90
N GLU A 107 9.02 -9.35 -12.48
CA GLU A 107 10.01 -9.68 -11.45
C GLU A 107 9.58 -9.21 -10.07
N LEU A 108 8.36 -8.66 -9.96
CA LEU A 108 7.77 -8.19 -8.71
C LEU A 108 6.61 -9.09 -8.29
N MET A 109 6.37 -9.13 -6.98
CA MET A 109 5.24 -9.78 -6.34
C MET A 109 4.65 -8.86 -5.27
N GLU A 110 3.34 -8.86 -5.10
CA GLU A 110 2.70 -8.11 -4.00
C GLU A 110 3.16 -8.65 -2.64
N HIS A 111 3.43 -7.74 -1.69
CA HIS A 111 3.79 -8.14 -0.34
C HIS A 111 2.56 -8.60 0.46
N ILE A 112 2.50 -9.88 0.83
CA ILE A 112 1.35 -10.47 1.53
C ILE A 112 1.02 -9.83 2.89
N ASP A 113 2.04 -9.43 3.67
CA ASP A 113 1.83 -8.80 4.97
C ASP A 113 1.58 -7.28 4.91
N TYR A 114 1.89 -6.62 3.78
CA TYR A 114 1.75 -5.17 3.59
C TYR A 114 0.92 -4.86 2.34
N SER A 115 -0.17 -5.59 2.12
CA SER A 115 -1.06 -5.47 0.96
C SER A 115 -2.17 -4.41 1.14
N TYR A 116 -1.98 -3.45 2.06
CA TYR A 116 -2.96 -2.39 2.31
C TYR A 116 -2.73 -1.19 1.38
N ARG A 117 -3.80 -0.52 0.99
CA ARG A 117 -3.82 0.60 0.03
C ARG A 117 -4.44 1.84 0.64
N LEU A 118 -4.30 2.97 -0.07
CA LEU A 118 -4.95 4.21 0.32
C LEU A 118 -6.48 4.00 0.39
N GLY A 119 -7.05 4.25 1.57
CA GLY A 119 -8.47 4.04 1.84
C GLY A 119 -8.78 2.79 2.67
N ASP A 120 -7.81 1.89 2.85
CA ASP A 120 -7.98 0.72 3.70
C ASP A 120 -7.98 1.10 5.19
N VAL A 121 -8.78 0.36 5.97
CA VAL A 121 -8.79 0.46 7.42
C VAL A 121 -7.83 -0.56 8.00
N VAL A 122 -6.71 -0.08 8.55
CA VAL A 122 -5.70 -0.94 9.19
C VAL A 122 -5.93 -1.01 10.70
N LEU A 123 -5.86 -2.21 11.26
CA LEU A 123 -5.98 -2.45 12.70
C LEU A 123 -4.60 -2.76 13.28
N ARG A 124 -4.15 -1.93 14.23
CA ARG A 124 -2.95 -2.22 15.01
C ARG A 124 -3.31 -3.17 16.15
N LEU A 125 -2.92 -4.43 16.02
CA LEU A 125 -3.04 -5.40 17.09
C LEU A 125 -1.93 -5.18 18.13
N PHE A 126 -2.27 -5.27 19.40
CA PHE A 126 -1.26 -5.29 20.47
C PHE A 126 -0.54 -6.65 20.44
N PRO A 127 0.77 -6.67 20.73
CA PRO A 127 1.46 -7.94 20.92
C PRO A 127 0.73 -8.74 22.02
N PRO A 128 0.63 -10.07 21.89
CA PRO A 128 0.12 -10.90 22.97
C PRO A 128 0.94 -10.61 24.23
N GLU A 129 0.28 -10.49 25.39
CA GLU A 129 0.98 -10.34 26.66
C GLU A 129 1.98 -11.51 26.78
N GLU A 130 3.27 -11.19 26.97
CA GLU A 130 4.26 -12.20 27.33
C GLU A 130 3.74 -12.91 28.58
N GLU A 131 3.45 -14.21 28.48
CA GLU A 131 3.06 -15.01 29.65
C GLU A 131 4.16 -14.82 30.69
N ALA A 132 3.84 -14.10 31.77
CA ALA A 132 4.75 -13.92 32.89
C ALA A 132 5.24 -15.30 33.35
N PRO A 133 6.53 -15.46 33.67
CA PRO A 133 7.06 -16.75 34.09
C PRO A 133 6.22 -17.25 35.26
N LYS A 134 5.60 -18.42 35.09
CA LYS A 134 4.82 -19.06 36.13
C LYS A 134 5.76 -19.36 37.30
N GLU A 135 5.70 -18.53 38.35
CA GLU A 135 6.31 -18.87 39.62
C GLU A 135 5.70 -20.20 40.08
N GLY A 136 6.54 -21.24 40.10
CA GLY A 136 6.15 -22.55 40.62
C GLY A 136 5.90 -22.46 42.13
N PRO A 137 5.02 -23.29 42.69
CA PRO A 137 4.70 -23.22 44.12
C PRO A 137 5.92 -23.66 44.96
N GLU A 138 6.15 -22.93 46.06
CA GLU A 138 7.09 -23.26 47.15
C GLU A 138 6.79 -24.61 47.82
#